data_AF-A0A0U5AFI3-F1
#
_entry.id   AF-A0A0U5AFI3-F1
#
_cell.length_a   1.000
_cell.length_b   1.000
_cell.length_c   1.000
_cell.angle_alpha   90.00
_cell.angle_beta   90.00
_cell.angle_gamma   90.00
#
_symmetry.space_group_name_H-M   'P 1'
#
loop_
_entity.id
_entity.type
_entity.pdbx_description
1 polymer ?
#
loop_
_entity_poly.entity_id
_entity_poly.type
_entity_poly.pdbx_seq_one_letter_code
_entity_poly.pdbx_strand_id
1 'polypeptide(L)'
;MNKELLLYALLIFDVFILVLLALFYLRFRKFLNLPWEEIEESLDRAQRLVDRLKELKEKGAKGERNLSDPREEVILLSQKGLKIKEISKKTGLSEGEIEIILKTQK
;
A
#
# COMPACT_ATOMS: atom_id res chain seq x y z
N MET A 1 -30.02 58.80 10.64
CA MET A 1 -28.70 58.18 10.47
C MET A 1 -28.28 58.35 9.03
N ASN A 2 -27.20 59.08 8.76
CA ASN A 2 -26.83 59.46 7.40
C ASN A 2 -26.37 58.21 6.65
N LYS A 3 -26.93 57.95 5.46
CA LYS A 3 -26.60 56.77 4.64
C LYS A 3 -25.11 56.66 4.35
N GLU A 4 -24.43 57.80 4.27
CA GLU A 4 -22.98 57.89 4.12
C GLU A 4 -22.21 57.28 5.31
N LEU A 5 -22.67 57.51 6.54
CA LEU A 5 -22.04 56.91 7.74
C LEU A 5 -22.15 55.38 7.74
N LEU A 6 -23.26 54.84 7.23
CA LEU A 6 -23.43 53.39 7.07
C LEU A 6 -22.47 52.81 6.03
N LEU A 7 -22.26 53.52 4.91
CA LEU A 7 -21.32 53.10 3.87
C LEU A 7 -19.87 53.11 4.38
N TYR A 8 -19.46 54.14 5.12
CA TYR A 8 -18.13 54.17 5.72
C TYR A 8 -17.94 53.08 6.78
N ALA A 9 -18.95 52.81 7.61
CA ALA A 9 -18.91 51.74 8.59
C ALA A 9 -18.75 50.36 7.91
N LEU A 10 -19.46 50.12 6.80
CA LEU A 10 -19.36 48.88 6.03
C LEU A 10 -17.95 48.73 5.42
N LEU A 11 -17.40 49.80 4.84
CA LEU A 11 -16.06 49.80 4.25
C LEU A 11 -14.97 49.46 5.29
N ILE A 12 -15.07 50.05 6.48
CA ILE A 12 -14.14 49.77 7.59
C ILE A 12 -14.25 48.32 8.02
N PHE A 13 -15.47 47.77 8.07
CA PHE A 13 -15.71 46.39 8.44
C PHE A 13 -15.13 45.41 7.41
N ASP A 14 -15.26 45.70 6.11
CA ASP A 14 -14.66 44.88 5.05
C ASP A 14 -13.12 44.87 5.14
N VAL A 15 -12.51 46.04 5.34
CA VAL A 15 -11.05 46.14 5.55
C VAL A 15 -10.62 45.39 6.81
N PHE A 16 -11.40 45.49 7.89
CA PHE A 16 -11.13 44.77 9.13
C PHE A 16 -11.18 43.25 8.94
N ILE A 17 -12.17 42.73 8.20
CA ILE A 17 -12.25 41.31 7.84
C ILE A 17 -11.03 40.88 7.01
N LEU A 18 -10.62 41.68 6.01
CA LEU A 18 -9.46 41.36 5.19
C LEU A 18 -8.18 41.28 6.03
N VAL A 19 -8.00 42.19 6.98
CA VAL A 19 -6.86 42.17 7.92
C VAL A 19 -6.92 40.94 8.82
N LEU A 20 -8.08 40.61 9.37
CA LEU A 20 -8.26 39.39 10.18
C LEU A 20 -7.96 38.12 9.39
N LEU A 21 -8.42 38.03 8.14
CA LEU A 21 -8.13 36.91 7.25
C LEU A 21 -6.64 36.81 6.93
N ALA A 22 -5.97 37.94 6.67
CA ALA A 22 -4.53 37.97 6.44
C ALA A 22 -3.74 37.51 7.68
N LEU A 23 -4.11 37.97 8.88
CA LEU A 23 -3.51 37.54 10.14
C LEU A 23 -3.77 36.06 10.40
N PHE A 24 -4.99 35.58 10.15
CA PHE A 24 -5.34 34.18 10.25
C PHE A 24 -4.53 33.33 9.28
N TYR A 25 -4.38 33.75 8.03
CA TYR A 25 -3.54 33.08 7.03
C TYR A 25 -2.08 32.99 7.48
N LEU A 26 -1.50 34.07 8.01
CA LEU A 26 -0.13 34.06 8.53
C LEU A 26 0.02 33.17 9.76
N ARG A 27 -0.95 33.22 10.69
CA ARG A 27 -1.00 32.37 11.89
C ARG A 27 -1.12 30.89 11.51
N PHE A 28 -1.97 30.57 10.54
CA PHE A 28 -2.22 29.22 10.06
C PHE A 28 -1.05 28.71 9.22
N ARG A 29 -0.41 29.56 8.41
CA ARG A 29 0.83 29.22 7.70
C ARG A 29 1.95 28.82 8.66
N LYS A 30 2.08 29.50 9.81
CA LYS A 30 3.04 29.12 10.86
C LYS A 30 2.68 27.78 11.53
N PHE A 31 1.38 27.44 11.59
CA PHE A 31 0.90 26.17 12.13
C PHE A 31 1.01 25.02 11.11
N LEU A 32 0.93 25.34 9.81
CA LEU A 32 1.18 24.46 8.67
C LEU A 32 2.68 24.35 8.33
N ASN A 33 3.56 24.38 9.33
CA ASN A 33 4.90 23.79 9.22
C ASN A 33 4.76 22.26 9.14
N LEU A 34 3.97 21.78 8.17
CA LEU A 34 3.93 20.39 7.79
C LEU A 34 5.34 20.06 7.29
N PRO A 35 5.95 18.96 7.76
CA PRO A 35 7.23 18.51 7.26
C PRO A 35 7.03 17.93 5.85
N TRP A 36 6.79 18.80 4.87
CA TRP A 36 6.52 18.44 3.48
C TRP A 36 7.62 17.54 2.92
N GLU A 37 8.87 17.75 3.36
CA GLU A 37 10.02 16.88 3.08
C GLU A 37 9.82 15.45 3.57
N GLU A 38 9.36 15.24 4.80
CA GLU A 38 9.11 13.90 5.36
C GLU A 38 7.95 13.19 4.66
N ILE A 39 6.93 13.96 4.24
CA ILE A 39 5.77 13.44 3.52
C ILE A 39 6.18 13.00 2.10
N GLU A 40 6.99 13.81 1.42
CA GLU A 40 7.49 13.50 0.08
C GLU A 40 8.39 12.26 0.10
N GLU A 41 9.30 12.17 1.07
CA GLU A 41 10.17 10.99 1.24
C GLU A 41 9.35 9.72 1.55
N SER A 42 8.30 9.85 2.35
CA SER A 42 7.39 8.74 2.68
C SER A 42 6.57 8.29 1.47
N LEU A 43 6.10 9.23 0.66
CA LEU A 43 5.38 8.96 -0.58
C LEU A 43 6.28 8.24 -1.60
N ASP A 44 7.52 8.70 -1.75
CA ASP A 44 8.52 8.11 -2.63
C ASP A 44 8.92 6.69 -2.18
N ARG A 45 9.06 6.46 -0.87
CA ARG A 45 9.23 5.11 -0.29
C ARG A 45 8.04 4.20 -0.60
N ALA A 46 6.81 4.68 -0.41
CA ALA A 46 5.61 3.90 -0.70
C ALA A 46 5.52 3.53 -2.19
N GLN A 47 5.82 4.48 -3.08
CA GLN A 47 5.83 4.26 -4.52
C GLN A 47 6.85 3.18 -4.92
N ARG A 48 8.08 3.25 -4.42
CA ARG A 48 9.11 2.22 -4.67
C ARG A 48 8.69 0.81 -4.23
N LEU A 49 7.98 0.69 -3.10
CA LEU A 49 7.49 -0.59 -2.62
C LEU A 49 6.41 -1.16 -3.55
N VAL A 50 5.50 -0.32 -4.03
CA VAL A 50 4.47 -0.72 -4.99
C VAL A 50 5.10 -1.19 -6.30
N ASP A 51 6.11 -0.48 -6.79
CA ASP A 51 6.80 -0.86 -8.02
C ASP A 51 7.55 -2.19 -7.88
N ARG A 52 8.22 -2.42 -6.75
CA ARG A 52 8.84 -3.73 -6.45
C ARG A 52 7.83 -4.86 -6.38
N LEU A 53 6.68 -4.64 -5.75
CA LEU A 53 5.61 -5.65 -5.70
C LEU A 53 5.06 -5.96 -7.09
N LYS A 54 4.92 -4.94 -7.94
CA LYS A 54 4.50 -5.11 -9.33
C LYS A 54 5.52 -5.92 -10.13
N GLU A 55 6.82 -5.62 -10.00
CA GLU A 55 7.87 -6.42 -10.62
C GLU A 55 7.88 -7.87 -10.14
N LEU A 56 7.74 -8.10 -8.84
CA LEU A 56 7.70 -9.45 -8.27
C LEU A 56 6.47 -10.21 -8.78
N LYS A 57 5.32 -9.55 -8.90
CA LYS A 57 4.12 -10.13 -9.50
C LYS A 57 4.33 -10.46 -10.97
N GLU A 58 4.98 -9.60 -11.75
CA GLU A 58 5.26 -9.86 -13.17
C GLU A 58 6.30 -10.96 -13.37
N LYS A 59 7.32 -11.04 -12.50
CA LYS A 59 8.32 -12.11 -12.49
C LYS A 59 7.71 -13.44 -12.02
N GLY A 60 6.87 -13.43 -10.99
CA GLY A 60 6.10 -14.58 -10.53
C GLY A 60 5.08 -15.07 -11.58
N ALA A 61 4.35 -14.16 -12.22
CA ALA A 61 3.41 -14.47 -13.29
C ALA A 61 4.09 -14.99 -14.59
N LYS A 62 5.36 -14.65 -14.81
CA LYS A 62 6.19 -15.25 -15.87
C LYS A 62 6.78 -16.61 -15.48
N GLY A 63 6.92 -16.90 -14.19
CA GLY A 63 7.36 -18.20 -13.66
C GLY A 63 6.24 -19.24 -13.49
N GLU A 64 4.98 -18.82 -13.38
CA GLU A 64 3.84 -19.69 -13.02
C GLU A 64 2.93 -20.13 -14.18
N ARG A 65 3.36 -20.00 -15.45
CA ARG A 65 2.53 -20.46 -16.58
C ARG A 65 2.77 -21.90 -17.03
N ASN A 66 3.59 -22.69 -16.34
CA ASN A 66 3.91 -24.06 -16.76
C ASN A 66 4.27 -25.03 -15.61
N LEU A 67 3.70 -24.87 -14.42
CA LEU A 67 3.73 -25.94 -13.43
C LEU A 67 2.29 -26.37 -13.14
N SER A 68 1.93 -27.57 -13.61
CA SER A 68 0.93 -28.40 -12.93
C SER A 68 1.10 -28.20 -11.42
N ASP A 69 0.03 -27.80 -10.73
CA ASP A 69 0.06 -27.36 -9.34
C ASP A 69 0.96 -28.32 -8.54
N PRO A 70 2.04 -27.85 -7.88
CA PRO A 70 2.93 -28.73 -7.13
C PRO A 70 2.18 -29.58 -6.10
N ARG A 71 0.98 -29.15 -5.69
CA ARG A 71 0.05 -29.96 -4.88
C ARG A 71 -0.47 -31.18 -5.64
N GLU A 72 -0.92 -31.03 -6.89
CA GLU A 72 -1.37 -32.13 -7.73
C GLU A 72 -0.25 -33.14 -7.99
N GLU A 73 0.97 -32.67 -8.20
CA GLU A 73 2.13 -33.55 -8.39
C GLU A 73 2.45 -34.35 -7.12
N VAL A 74 2.43 -33.71 -5.94
CA VAL A 74 2.59 -34.39 -4.64
C VAL A 74 1.49 -35.44 -4.43
N ILE A 75 0.24 -35.12 -4.76
CA ILE A 75 -0.91 -36.04 -4.64
C ILE A 75 -0.73 -37.24 -5.58
N LEU A 76 -0.38 -37.02 -6.85
CA LEU A 76 -0.14 -38.09 -7.82
C LEU A 76 1.02 -39.01 -7.40
N LEU A 77 2.11 -38.44 -6.87
CA LEU A 77 3.25 -39.21 -6.39
C LEU A 77 2.90 -40.01 -5.13
N SER A 78 2.08 -39.46 -4.23
CA SER A 78 1.57 -40.18 -3.07
C SER A 78 0.61 -41.30 -3.45
N GLN A 79 -0.28 -41.09 -4.43
CA GLN A 79 -1.17 -42.13 -4.95
C GLN A 79 -0.41 -43.28 -5.64
N LYS A 80 0.75 -42.98 -6.24
CA LYS A 80 1.68 -43.99 -6.78
C LYS A 80 2.46 -44.75 -5.70
N GLY A 81 2.24 -44.44 -4.41
CA GLY A 81 2.85 -45.15 -3.28
C GLY A 81 4.28 -44.75 -2.95
N LEU A 82 4.78 -43.62 -3.48
CA LEU A 82 6.11 -43.12 -3.13
C LEU A 82 6.16 -42.64 -1.67
N LYS A 83 7.32 -42.82 -1.03
CA LYS A 83 7.54 -42.32 0.34
C LYS A 83 7.77 -40.82 0.34
N ILE A 84 7.40 -40.13 1.44
CA ILE A 84 7.57 -38.67 1.62
C ILE A 84 8.99 -38.20 1.26
N LYS A 85 10.01 -38.97 1.62
CA LYS A 85 11.43 -38.71 1.27
C LYS A 85 11.72 -38.69 -0.23
N GLU A 86 11.04 -39.53 -0.99
CA GLU A 86 11.20 -39.65 -2.45
C GLU A 86 10.43 -38.54 -3.17
N ILE A 87 9.26 -38.18 -2.62
CA ILE A 87 8.47 -37.04 -3.11
C ILE A 87 9.28 -35.75 -2.90
N SER A 88 9.84 -35.53 -1.71
CA SER A 88 10.68 -34.37 -1.39
C SER A 88 11.86 -34.21 -2.36
N LYS A 89 12.54 -35.31 -2.70
CA LYS A 89 13.64 -35.29 -3.68
C LYS A 89 13.18 -34.98 -5.11
N LYS A 90 11.94 -35.31 -5.47
CA LYS A 90 11.39 -35.09 -6.82
C LYS A 90 10.75 -33.71 -6.99
N THR A 91 10.02 -33.25 -5.99
CA THR A 91 9.28 -31.98 -6.03
C THR A 91 10.08 -30.81 -5.45
N GLY A 92 11.20 -31.07 -4.77
CA GLY A 92 12.00 -30.04 -4.10
C GLY A 92 11.34 -29.44 -2.86
N LEU A 93 10.16 -29.93 -2.47
CA LEU A 93 9.42 -29.50 -1.29
C LEU A 93 9.98 -30.15 -0.02
N SER A 94 9.89 -29.44 1.10
CA SER A 94 10.26 -29.99 2.40
C SER A 94 9.31 -31.11 2.83
N GLU A 95 9.79 -32.05 3.64
CA GLU A 95 8.95 -33.14 4.16
C GLU A 95 7.72 -32.61 4.92
N GLY A 96 7.86 -31.48 5.61
CA GLY A 96 6.76 -30.82 6.35
C GLY A 96 5.70 -30.22 5.43
N GLU A 97 6.08 -29.59 4.32
CA GLU A 97 5.12 -29.07 3.34
C GLU A 97 4.32 -30.19 2.68
N ILE A 98 4.98 -31.31 2.35
CA ILE A 98 4.32 -32.50 1.77
C ILE A 98 3.32 -33.08 2.76
N GLU A 99 3.66 -33.17 4.04
CA GLU A 99 2.74 -33.70 5.07
C GLU A 99 1.51 -32.80 5.25
N ILE A 100 1.67 -31.48 5.19
CA ILE A 100 0.56 -30.53 5.24
C ILE A 100 -0.36 -30.72 4.03
N ILE A 101 0.20 -30.81 2.81
CA ILE A 101 -0.57 -31.01 1.58
C ILE A 101 -1.41 -32.30 1.65
N LEU A 102 -0.80 -33.41 2.11
CA LEU A 102 -1.52 -34.69 2.24
C LEU A 102 -2.57 -34.68 3.35
N LYS A 103 -2.37 -33.91 4.43
CA LYS A 103 -3.35 -33.76 5.52
C LYS A 103 -4.54 -32.89 5.14
N THR A 104 -4.33 -31.83 4.34
CA THR A 104 -5.41 -30.93 3.90
C THR A 104 -6.38 -31.62 2.91
N GLN A 105 -5.97 -32.73 2.29
CA GLN A 105 -6.81 -33.49 1.36
C GLN A 105 -7.67 -34.58 2.03
N LYS A 106 -7.40 -34.91 3.31
CA LYS A 106 -8.18 -35.88 4.10
C LYS A 106 -9.37 -35.21 4.77
#